data_AF-A0A925KG20-F1
#
_entry.id   AF-A0A925KG20-F1
#
_cell.length_a   1.000
_cell.length_b   1.000
_cell.length_c   1.000
_cell.angle_alpha   90.00
_cell.angle_beta   90.00
_cell.angle_gamma   90.00
#
_symmetry.space_group_name_H-M   'P 1'
#
loop_
_entity.id
_entity.type
_entity.pdbx_description
1 polymer ?
#
loop_
_entity_poly.entity_id
_entity_poly.type
_entity_poly.pdbx_seq_one_letter_code
_entity_poly.pdbx_strand_id
1 'polypeptide(L)'
;MKTFRARRWLLALVTTVLGVGLFLVWQLGQIALRPVAVYSGWLLLGLVLVLTFFNARKKLPFLPLLSASTWMQAHIYLGWLGCFVFVLHTGVRVPDGWLELLLAAVFGLVAASGAFGLLLSRWLPPRLVRSGESLVYERIPWLRHQLAEEVRELVRRAEAETQSTTMADMYLRVLHPYVLRVPPLLAPLTGDG
;
A
#
# COMPACT_ATOMS: atom_id res chain seq x y z
N MET A 1 -12.09 17.85 13.14
CA MET A 1 -11.64 16.76 12.25
C MET A 1 -10.15 16.95 11.96
N LYS A 2 -9.23 16.21 12.61
CA LYS A 2 -7.78 16.37 12.37
C LYS A 2 -7.46 15.76 11.01
N THR A 3 -7.00 16.58 10.06
CA THR A 3 -6.69 16.17 8.68
C THR A 3 -5.69 15.01 8.68
N PHE A 4 -5.84 14.06 7.74
CA PHE A 4 -4.94 12.90 7.58
C PHE A 4 -3.44 13.30 7.60
N ARG A 5 -3.13 14.50 7.09
CA ARG A 5 -1.80 15.13 7.18
C ARG A 5 -1.34 15.33 8.63
N ALA A 6 -2.15 15.94 9.49
CA ALA A 6 -1.78 16.21 10.88
C ALA A 6 -1.48 14.93 11.66
N ARG A 7 -2.23 13.85 11.40
CA ARG A 7 -1.99 12.53 12.02
C ARG A 7 -0.67 11.91 11.56
N ARG A 8 -0.35 12.01 10.27
CA ARG A 8 0.92 11.51 9.72
C ARG A 8 2.12 12.29 10.24
N TRP A 9 1.99 13.62 10.33
CA TRP A 9 3.02 14.49 10.92
C TRP A 9 3.22 14.21 12.41
N LEU A 10 2.15 14.01 13.17
CA LEU A 10 2.25 13.64 14.59
C LEU A 10 2.99 12.31 14.77
N LEU A 11 2.64 11.28 14.01
CA LEU A 11 3.32 9.98 14.09
C LEU A 11 4.80 10.09 13.73
N ALA A 12 5.13 10.81 12.65
CA ALA A 12 6.52 11.04 12.25
C ALA A 12 7.30 11.84 13.30
N LEU A 13 6.67 12.86 13.91
CA LEU A 13 7.28 13.64 14.97
C LEU A 13 7.52 12.78 16.22
N VAL A 14 6.52 12.00 16.64
CA VAL A 14 6.65 11.07 17.78
C VAL A 14 7.77 10.06 17.54
N THR A 15 7.87 9.47 16.35
CA THR A 15 8.92 8.50 16.04
C THR A 15 10.30 9.16 16.00
N THR A 16 10.38 10.40 15.52
CA THR A 16 11.63 11.16 15.49
C THR A 16 12.07 11.53 16.91
N VAL A 17 11.16 12.03 17.74
CA VAL A 17 11.44 12.36 19.15
C VAL A 17 11.84 11.12 19.93
N LEU A 18 11.15 9.99 19.73
CA LEU A 18 11.54 8.70 20.33
C LEU A 18 12.93 8.25 19.85
N GLY A 19 13.23 8.35 18.56
CA GLY A 19 14.55 8.02 18.01
C GLY A 19 15.67 8.89 18.60
N VAL A 20 15.45 10.21 18.68
CA VAL A 20 16.40 11.16 19.29
C VAL A 20 16.57 10.87 20.78
N GLY A 21 15.48 10.65 21.52
CA GLY A 21 15.54 10.32 22.94
C GLY A 21 16.31 9.03 23.20
N LEU A 22 16.06 7.98 22.40
CA LEU A 22 16.79 6.72 22.47
C LEU A 22 18.28 6.90 22.17
N PHE A 23 18.61 7.71 21.17
CA PHE A 23 20.00 8.03 20.83
C PHE A 23 20.71 8.77 21.99
N LEU A 24 20.04 9.74 22.62
CA LEU A 24 20.60 10.47 23.76
C LEU A 24 20.81 9.55 24.97
N VAL A 25 19.84 8.68 25.29
CA VAL A 25 19.97 7.69 26.38
C VAL A 25 21.10 6.70 26.09
N TRP A 26 21.23 6.26 24.85
CA TRP A 26 22.33 5.39 24.41
C TRP A 26 23.68 6.08 24.62
N GLN A 27 23.83 7.34 24.17
CA GLN A 27 25.06 8.13 24.35
C GLN A 27 25.40 8.34 25.83
N LEU A 28 24.44 8.75 26.64
CA LEU A 28 24.62 8.95 28.08
C LEU A 28 25.00 7.65 28.79
N GLY A 29 24.41 6.53 28.40
CA GLY A 29 24.71 5.21 28.95
C GLY A 29 26.13 4.73 28.61
N GLN A 30 26.60 5.00 27.40
CA GLN A 30 27.96 4.67 26.95
C GLN A 30 29.00 5.47 27.75
N ILE A 31 28.76 6.77 27.94
CA ILE A 31 29.62 7.66 28.74
C ILE A 31 29.63 7.23 30.22
N ALA A 32 28.50 6.72 30.73
CA ALA A 32 28.36 6.25 32.10
C ALA A 32 28.83 4.79 32.33
N LEU A 33 29.50 4.15 31.34
CA LEU A 33 29.94 2.75 31.37
C LEU A 33 28.82 1.74 31.75
N ARG A 34 27.56 2.07 31.46
CA ARG A 34 26.44 1.15 31.67
C ARG A 34 26.46 0.05 30.61
N PRO A 35 25.89 -1.14 30.88
CA PRO A 35 25.77 -2.21 29.89
C PRO A 35 24.68 -1.89 28.86
N VAL A 36 24.90 -0.86 28.03
CA VAL A 36 23.95 -0.34 27.03
C VAL A 36 23.56 -1.40 25.99
N ALA A 37 24.46 -2.34 25.70
CA ALA A 37 24.20 -3.48 24.81
C ALA A 37 23.02 -4.33 25.29
N VAL A 38 22.93 -4.61 26.59
CA VAL A 38 21.83 -5.43 27.15
C VAL A 38 20.49 -4.69 27.04
N TYR A 39 20.45 -3.40 27.39
CA TYR A 39 19.22 -2.60 27.34
C TYR A 39 18.70 -2.42 25.91
N SER A 40 19.60 -2.13 24.96
CA SER A 40 19.25 -2.00 23.55
C SER A 40 18.78 -3.33 22.95
N GLY A 41 19.34 -4.46 23.39
CA GLY A 41 18.89 -5.80 23.00
C GLY A 41 17.46 -6.11 23.46
N TRP A 42 17.14 -5.83 24.73
CA TRP A 42 15.77 -5.99 25.24
C TRP A 42 14.75 -5.08 24.55
N LEU A 43 15.15 -3.84 24.26
CA LEU A 43 14.33 -2.90 23.50
C LEU A 43 14.05 -3.43 22.10
N LEU A 44 15.08 -3.90 21.40
CA LEU A 44 14.96 -4.47 20.06
C LEU A 44 14.06 -5.71 20.05
N LEU A 45 14.23 -6.61 21.03
CA LEU A 45 13.37 -7.77 21.20
C LEU A 45 11.91 -7.36 21.40
N GLY A 46 11.64 -6.40 22.28
CA GLY A 46 10.29 -5.87 22.50
C GLY A 46 9.67 -5.29 21.23
N LEU A 47 10.44 -4.53 20.45
CA LEU A 47 9.99 -3.98 19.17
C LEU A 47 9.63 -5.09 18.17
N VAL A 48 10.48 -6.11 18.03
CA VAL A 48 10.23 -7.27 17.14
C VAL A 48 9.00 -8.05 17.59
N LEU A 49 8.80 -8.24 18.89
CA LEU A 49 7.61 -8.90 19.43
C LEU A 49 6.34 -8.10 19.12
N VAL A 50 6.34 -6.77 19.30
CA VAL A 50 5.20 -5.91 18.94
C VAL A 50 4.91 -5.96 17.43
N LEU A 51 5.96 -5.90 16.60
CA LEU A 51 5.85 -6.01 15.14
C LEU A 51 5.26 -7.36 14.71
N THR A 52 5.64 -8.45 15.37
CA THR A 52 5.12 -9.80 15.10
C THR A 52 3.70 -9.98 15.62
N PHE A 53 3.40 -9.47 16.82
CA PHE A 53 2.09 -9.53 17.44
C PHE A 53 1.01 -8.86 16.58
N PHE A 54 1.38 -7.83 15.80
CA PHE A 54 0.47 -7.25 14.82
C PHE A 54 -0.06 -8.27 13.80
N ASN A 55 0.77 -9.21 13.33
CA ASN A 55 0.33 -10.28 12.43
C ASN A 55 -0.68 -11.21 13.14
N ALA A 56 -0.41 -11.55 14.40
CA ALA A 56 -1.35 -12.33 15.22
C ALA A 56 -2.68 -11.58 15.43
N ARG A 57 -2.67 -10.26 15.67
CA ARG A 57 -3.89 -9.45 15.76
C ARG A 57 -4.73 -9.49 14.49
N LYS A 58 -4.13 -9.53 13.29
CA LYS A 58 -4.90 -9.69 12.04
C LYS A 58 -5.73 -10.98 12.02
N LYS A 59 -5.26 -12.04 12.71
CA LYS A 59 -5.95 -13.32 12.84
C LYS A 59 -7.01 -13.35 13.96
N LEU A 60 -7.12 -12.28 14.76
CA LEU A 60 -8.06 -12.16 15.88
C LEU A 60 -9.06 -11.02 15.62
N PRO A 61 -10.09 -11.23 14.78
CA PRO A 61 -11.05 -10.20 14.37
C PRO A 61 -11.98 -9.71 15.50
N PHE A 62 -11.98 -10.37 16.66
CA PHE A 62 -12.88 -10.07 17.77
C PHE A 62 -12.46 -8.87 18.64
N LEU A 63 -11.23 -8.36 18.51
CA LEU A 63 -10.75 -7.20 19.26
C LEU A 63 -10.84 -5.92 18.40
N PRO A 64 -11.76 -4.97 18.70
CA PRO A 64 -11.90 -3.70 17.99
C PRO A 64 -10.79 -2.70 18.38
N LEU A 65 -9.54 -3.15 18.37
CA LEU A 65 -8.38 -2.30 18.66
C LEU A 65 -7.94 -1.63 17.36
N LEU A 66 -8.25 -0.34 17.20
CA LEU A 66 -7.78 0.59 16.16
C LEU A 66 -8.07 0.20 14.68
N SER A 67 -8.18 1.20 13.81
CA SER A 67 -8.41 0.97 12.38
C SER A 67 -7.19 0.31 11.70
N ALA A 68 -7.44 -0.55 10.70
CA ALA A 68 -6.39 -1.25 9.95
C ALA A 68 -5.34 -0.30 9.34
N SER A 69 -5.77 0.89 8.89
CA SER A 69 -4.88 1.94 8.38
C SER A 69 -3.91 2.48 9.45
N THR A 70 -4.39 2.66 10.69
CA THR A 70 -3.55 3.12 11.81
C THR A 70 -2.47 2.11 12.13
N TRP A 71 -2.84 0.85 12.18
CA TRP A 71 -1.91 -0.22 12.47
C TRP A 71 -0.84 -0.39 11.39
N MET A 72 -1.21 -0.29 10.10
CA MET A 72 -0.24 -0.33 9.01
C MET A 72 0.77 0.82 9.14
N GLN A 73 0.30 2.04 9.44
CA GLN A 73 1.18 3.18 9.69
C GLN A 73 2.09 2.91 10.88
N ALA A 74 1.55 2.46 12.01
CA ALA A 74 2.32 2.13 13.20
C ALA A 74 3.38 1.06 12.89
N HIS A 75 3.03 -0.02 12.20
CA HIS A 75 3.96 -1.10 11.82
C HIS A 75 5.13 -0.58 10.98
N ILE A 76 4.86 0.28 9.98
CA ILE A 76 5.90 0.90 9.16
C ILE A 76 6.84 1.76 10.02
N TYR A 77 6.28 2.63 10.85
CA TYR A 77 7.07 3.52 11.71
C TYR A 77 7.88 2.76 12.77
N LEU A 78 7.27 1.75 13.40
CA LEU A 78 7.92 0.91 14.40
C LEU A 78 9.00 0.02 13.76
N GLY A 79 8.79 -0.42 12.52
CA GLY A 79 9.80 -1.15 11.74
C GLY A 79 11.02 -0.29 11.43
N TRP A 80 10.81 0.95 11.00
CA TRP A 80 11.90 1.92 10.81
C TRP A 80 12.63 2.23 12.13
N LEU A 81 11.89 2.43 13.21
CA LEU A 81 12.47 2.62 14.54
C LEU A 81 13.29 1.40 14.97
N GLY A 82 12.79 0.18 14.73
CA GLY A 82 13.49 -1.07 15.00
C GLY A 82 14.80 -1.18 14.22
N CYS A 83 14.81 -0.79 12.93
CA CYS A 83 16.04 -0.75 12.13
C CYS A 83 17.06 0.24 12.70
N PHE A 84 16.61 1.42 13.15
CA PHE A 84 17.49 2.40 13.80
C PHE A 84 18.07 1.85 15.11
N VAL A 85 17.24 1.25 15.97
CA VAL A 85 17.67 0.62 17.22
C VAL A 85 18.64 -0.53 16.95
N PHE A 86 18.42 -1.32 15.91
CA PHE A 86 19.33 -2.40 15.52
C PHE A 86 20.73 -1.88 15.19
N VAL A 87 20.83 -0.78 14.43
CA VAL A 87 22.12 -0.13 14.13
C VAL A 87 22.81 0.39 15.40
N LEU A 88 22.05 0.97 16.33
CA LEU A 88 22.60 1.41 17.62
C LEU A 88 23.04 0.23 18.52
N HIS A 89 22.33 -0.88 18.46
CA HIS A 89 22.62 -2.08 19.25
C HIS A 89 23.91 -2.76 18.78
N THR A 90 24.10 -2.90 17.47
CA THR A 90 25.32 -3.50 16.90
C THR A 90 26.51 -2.54 16.94
N GLY A 91 26.28 -1.24 17.12
CA GLY A 91 27.33 -0.22 17.09
C GLY A 91 28.08 -0.18 15.76
N VAL A 92 27.42 -0.61 14.68
CA VAL A 92 28.01 -0.79 13.33
C VAL A 92 29.14 -1.82 13.27
N ARG A 93 29.30 -2.66 14.29
CA ARG A 93 30.27 -3.76 14.29
C ARG A 93 29.64 -5.00 13.66
N VAL A 94 30.44 -5.73 12.89
CA VAL A 94 30.04 -7.06 12.39
C VAL A 94 30.08 -8.01 13.58
N PRO A 95 28.99 -8.75 13.88
CA PRO A 95 28.97 -9.67 15.00
C PRO A 95 29.96 -10.82 14.78
N ASP A 96 30.75 -11.15 15.81
CA ASP A 96 31.76 -12.22 15.73
C ASP A 96 31.15 -13.62 16.01
N GLY A 97 29.97 -13.67 16.65
CA GLY A 97 29.28 -14.91 17.00
C GLY A 97 28.35 -15.45 15.91
N TRP A 98 28.31 -16.78 15.73
CA TRP A 98 27.41 -17.45 14.77
C TRP A 98 25.93 -17.11 15.00
N LEU A 99 25.50 -17.11 16.27
CA LEU A 99 24.10 -16.78 16.64
C LEU A 99 23.78 -15.33 16.30
N GLU A 100 24.68 -14.41 16.61
CA GLU A 100 24.50 -12.97 16.37
C GLU A 100 24.43 -12.68 14.86
N LEU A 101 25.28 -13.34 14.08
CA LEU A 101 25.26 -13.26 12.61
C LEU A 101 23.93 -13.77 12.03
N LEU A 102 23.44 -14.91 12.52
CA LEU A 102 22.15 -15.46 12.06
C LEU A 102 20.98 -14.52 12.40
N LEU A 103 20.94 -13.99 13.63
CA LEU A 103 19.93 -13.02 14.05
C LEU A 103 20.00 -11.74 13.19
N ALA A 104 21.20 -11.22 12.96
CA ALA A 104 21.43 -10.05 12.11
C ALA A 104 20.98 -10.30 10.67
N ALA A 105 21.29 -11.47 10.10
CA ALA A 105 20.90 -11.84 8.74
C ALA A 105 19.37 -11.96 8.59
N VAL A 106 18.71 -12.65 9.53
CA VAL A 106 17.25 -12.79 9.52
C VAL A 106 16.57 -11.43 9.69
N PHE A 107 17.04 -10.61 10.63
CA PHE A 107 16.52 -9.26 10.83
C PHE A 107 16.71 -8.39 9.57
N GLY A 108 17.90 -8.43 8.96
CA GLY A 108 18.20 -7.73 7.72
C GLY A 108 17.31 -8.15 6.56
N LEU A 109 17.04 -9.45 6.41
CA LEU A 109 16.14 -9.98 5.39
C LEU A 109 14.69 -9.51 5.59
N VAL A 110 14.20 -9.51 6.84
CA VAL A 110 12.87 -9.00 7.17
C VAL A 110 12.78 -7.49 6.92
N ALA A 111 13.80 -6.73 7.32
CA ALA A 111 13.86 -5.29 7.08
C ALA A 111 13.89 -4.96 5.58
N ALA A 112 14.68 -5.70 4.79
CA ALA A 112 14.75 -5.56 3.34
C ALA A 112 13.40 -5.89 2.68
N SER A 113 12.74 -6.96 3.10
CA SER A 113 11.39 -7.33 2.65
C SER A 113 10.37 -6.22 2.96
N GLY A 114 10.43 -5.62 4.15
CA GLY A 114 9.60 -4.49 4.53
C GLY A 114 9.84 -3.24 3.67
N ALA A 115 11.10 -2.90 3.42
CA ALA A 115 11.48 -1.79 2.54
C ALA A 115 11.03 -2.03 1.09
N PHE A 116 11.18 -3.25 0.60
CA PHE A 116 10.71 -3.67 -0.73
C PHE A 116 9.17 -3.57 -0.83
N GLY A 117 8.44 -4.01 0.20
CA GLY A 117 6.98 -3.86 0.25
C GLY A 117 6.53 -2.40 0.21
N LEU A 118 7.26 -1.49 0.88
CA LEU A 118 7.04 -0.04 0.81
C LEU A 118 7.32 0.52 -0.58
N LEU A 119 8.43 0.12 -1.22
CA LEU A 119 8.76 0.50 -2.59
C LEU A 119 7.66 0.05 -3.55
N LEU A 120 7.25 -1.21 -3.47
CA LEU A 120 6.17 -1.77 -4.28
C LEU A 120 4.86 -1.00 -4.07
N SER A 121 4.52 -0.66 -2.81
CA SER A 121 3.34 0.14 -2.48
C SER A 121 3.37 1.56 -3.05
N ARG A 122 4.55 2.09 -3.37
CA ARG A 122 4.73 3.41 -3.99
C ARG A 122 4.82 3.33 -5.51
N TRP A 123 5.26 2.21 -6.06
CA TRP A 123 5.43 1.98 -7.49
C TRP A 123 4.13 1.51 -8.18
N LEU A 124 3.29 0.73 -7.48
CA LEU A 124 1.98 0.28 -7.99
C LEU A 124 0.94 1.39 -8.21
N PRO A 125 0.76 2.38 -7.32
CA PRO A 125 -0.29 3.39 -7.44
C PRO A 125 -0.30 4.17 -8.77
N PRO A 126 0.82 4.70 -9.31
CA PRO A 126 0.77 5.41 -10.58
C PRO A 126 0.40 4.50 -11.77
N ARG A 127 0.59 3.18 -11.66
CA ARG A 127 0.17 2.22 -12.69
C ARG A 127 -1.31 1.83 -12.58
N LEU A 128 -1.90 1.89 -11.38
CA LEU A 128 -3.32 1.63 -11.14
C LEU A 128 -4.20 2.90 -11.25
N VAL A 129 -3.63 4.09 -11.05
CA VAL A 129 -4.34 5.39 -11.15
C VAL A 129 -4.41 5.90 -12.59
N ARG A 130 -3.58 5.40 -13.51
CA ARG A 130 -3.83 5.59 -14.96
C ARG A 130 -5.14 4.94 -15.43
N SER A 131 -5.70 4.03 -14.64
CA SER A 131 -7.03 3.43 -14.78
C SER A 131 -8.08 4.06 -13.85
N GLY A 132 -7.92 5.34 -13.49
CA GLY A 132 -8.99 6.35 -13.30
C GLY A 132 -10.06 6.19 -12.20
N GLU A 133 -10.60 5.01 -11.99
CA GLU A 133 -11.58 4.71 -10.95
C GLU A 133 -11.23 3.36 -10.35
N SER A 134 -11.72 3.05 -9.15
CA SER A 134 -11.93 1.64 -8.84
C SER A 134 -12.94 1.14 -9.87
N LEU A 135 -12.46 0.68 -11.03
CA LEU A 135 -13.26 0.02 -12.03
C LEU A 135 -13.71 -1.28 -11.36
N VAL A 136 -14.83 -1.15 -10.64
CA VAL A 136 -15.72 -2.25 -10.30
C VAL A 136 -16.03 -2.85 -11.67
N TYR A 137 -15.32 -3.94 -12.01
CA TYR A 137 -15.36 -4.57 -13.33
C TYR A 137 -16.81 -4.89 -13.73
N GLU A 138 -17.67 -5.08 -12.73
CA GLU A 138 -19.10 -5.29 -12.83
C GLU A 138 -19.87 -4.10 -13.43
N ARG A 139 -19.31 -2.87 -13.45
CA ARG A 139 -19.93 -1.69 -14.07
C ARG A 139 -19.61 -1.54 -15.55
N ILE A 140 -18.57 -2.21 -16.06
CA ILE A 140 -18.14 -2.09 -17.47
C ILE A 140 -19.26 -2.45 -18.46
N PRO A 141 -20.06 -3.54 -18.25
CA PRO A 141 -21.16 -3.87 -19.16
C PRO A 141 -22.22 -2.76 -19.22
N TRP A 142 -22.59 -2.21 -18.06
CA TRP A 142 -23.60 -1.16 -17.97
C TRP A 142 -23.15 0.14 -18.64
N LEU A 143 -21.91 0.61 -18.40
CA LEU A 143 -21.37 1.79 -19.08
C LEU A 143 -21.31 1.61 -20.61
N ARG A 144 -20.98 0.40 -21.09
CA ARG A 144 -20.96 0.11 -22.55
C ARG A 144 -22.35 0.20 -23.16
N HIS A 145 -23.37 -0.32 -22.47
CA HIS A 145 -24.75 -0.21 -22.94
C HIS A 145 -25.22 1.24 -23.00
N GLN A 146 -24.89 2.03 -21.96
CA GLN A 146 -25.26 3.45 -21.94
C GLN A 146 -24.60 4.23 -23.08
N LEU A 147 -23.29 4.01 -23.31
CA LEU A 147 -22.57 4.63 -24.41
C LEU A 147 -23.14 4.23 -25.79
N ALA A 148 -23.54 2.96 -25.95
CA ALA A 148 -24.15 2.49 -27.18
C ALA A 148 -25.49 3.18 -27.47
N GLU A 149 -26.33 3.40 -26.45
CA GLU A 149 -27.58 4.13 -26.61
C GLU A 149 -27.37 5.61 -26.92
N GLU A 150 -26.45 6.27 -26.21
CA GLU A 150 -26.11 7.68 -26.46
C GLU A 150 -25.66 7.89 -27.91
N VAL A 151 -24.81 7.00 -28.44
CA VAL A 151 -24.37 7.09 -29.84
C VAL A 151 -25.53 6.83 -30.81
N ARG A 152 -26.43 5.87 -30.53
CA ARG A 152 -27.62 5.64 -31.38
C ARG A 152 -28.53 6.85 -31.41
N GLU A 153 -28.73 7.51 -30.28
CA GLU A 153 -29.56 8.71 -30.20
C GLU A 153 -28.92 9.87 -30.97
N LEU A 154 -27.61 10.04 -30.84
CA LEU A 154 -26.86 11.08 -31.53
C LEU A 154 -26.91 10.90 -33.06
N VAL A 155 -26.79 9.66 -33.54
CA VAL A 155 -26.95 9.32 -34.96
C VAL A 155 -28.38 9.61 -35.45
N ARG A 156 -29.41 9.22 -34.68
CA ARG A 156 -30.81 9.51 -35.03
C ARG A 156 -31.10 11.00 -35.12
N ARG A 157 -30.54 11.81 -34.21
CA ARG A 157 -30.66 13.28 -34.27
C ARG A 157 -29.95 13.84 -35.52
N ALA A 158 -28.75 13.36 -35.83
CA ALA A 158 -28.02 13.79 -37.02
C ALA A 158 -28.76 13.43 -38.33
N GLU A 159 -29.42 12.27 -38.40
CA GLU A 159 -30.27 11.89 -39.53
C GLU A 159 -31.49 12.82 -39.68
N ALA A 160 -32.15 13.13 -38.57
CA ALA A 160 -33.33 14.00 -38.56
C ALA A 160 -32.99 15.45 -38.97
N GLU A 161 -31.82 15.96 -38.58
CA GLU A 161 -31.38 17.32 -38.91
C GLU A 161 -30.79 17.44 -40.33
N THR A 162 -30.10 16.40 -40.82
CA THR A 162 -29.32 16.50 -42.07
C THR A 162 -30.01 15.87 -43.28
N GLN A 163 -31.10 15.10 -43.07
CA GLN A 163 -31.78 14.27 -44.09
C GLN A 163 -30.83 13.37 -44.91
N SER A 164 -29.65 13.07 -44.36
CA SER A 164 -28.59 12.32 -45.02
C SER A 164 -28.31 11.03 -44.27
N THR A 165 -28.39 9.90 -44.98
CA THR A 165 -28.23 8.55 -44.43
C THR A 165 -26.77 8.15 -44.25
N THR A 166 -25.81 8.98 -44.68
CA THR A 166 -24.38 8.65 -44.69
C THR A 166 -23.81 8.42 -43.27
N MET A 167 -24.28 9.17 -42.27
CA MET A 167 -23.82 9.01 -40.88
C MET A 167 -24.39 7.76 -40.22
N ALA A 168 -25.63 7.38 -40.54
CA ALA A 168 -26.21 6.12 -40.08
C ALA A 168 -25.56 4.90 -40.73
N ASP A 169 -25.28 4.96 -42.03
CA ASP A 169 -24.64 3.84 -42.73
C ASP A 169 -23.20 3.63 -42.22
N MET A 170 -22.48 4.71 -41.88
CA MET A 170 -21.17 4.62 -41.21
C MET A 170 -21.28 4.05 -39.79
N TYR A 171 -22.29 4.45 -39.02
CA TYR A 171 -22.53 3.90 -37.69
C TYR A 171 -22.81 2.39 -37.74
N LEU A 172 -23.72 1.96 -38.61
CA LEU A 172 -24.14 0.56 -38.72
C LEU A 172 -23.04 -0.34 -39.28
N ARG A 173 -22.25 0.12 -40.26
CA ARG A 173 -21.21 -0.71 -40.90
C ARG A 173 -19.92 -0.80 -40.10
N VAL A 174 -19.50 0.27 -39.43
CA VAL A 174 -18.14 0.36 -38.84
C VAL A 174 -18.16 0.40 -37.32
N LEU A 175 -19.01 1.25 -36.73
CA LEU A 175 -19.02 1.47 -35.28
C LEU A 175 -19.81 0.39 -34.53
N HIS A 176 -20.96 -0.04 -35.04
CA HIS A 176 -21.81 -1.03 -34.39
C HIS A 176 -21.09 -2.37 -34.12
N PRO A 177 -20.34 -2.98 -35.07
CA PRO A 177 -19.58 -4.20 -34.81
C PRO A 177 -18.44 -3.99 -33.80
N TYR A 178 -17.81 -2.82 -33.78
CA TYR A 178 -16.71 -2.50 -32.88
C TYR A 178 -17.19 -2.30 -31.44
N VAL A 179 -18.31 -1.58 -31.26
CA VAL A 179 -18.91 -1.29 -29.95
C VAL A 179 -19.50 -2.56 -29.31
N LEU A 180 -20.01 -3.50 -30.09
CA LEU A 180 -20.55 -4.77 -29.60
C LEU A 180 -19.51 -5.88 -29.42
N ARG A 181 -18.26 -5.70 -29.89
CA ARG A 181 -17.21 -6.70 -29.68
C ARG A 181 -16.83 -6.74 -28.20
N VAL A 182 -17.33 -7.75 -27.50
CA VAL A 182 -16.95 -8.06 -26.13
C VAL A 182 -15.58 -8.77 -26.17
N PRO A 183 -14.54 -8.24 -25.52
CA PRO A 183 -13.27 -8.93 -25.38
C PRO A 183 -13.50 -10.27 -24.67
N PRO A 184 -12.82 -11.36 -25.05
CA PRO A 184 -12.99 -12.67 -24.42
C PRO A 184 -12.73 -12.66 -22.90
N LEU A 185 -11.92 -11.69 -22.42
CA LEU A 185 -11.64 -11.47 -21.01
C LEU A 185 -12.86 -10.97 -20.20
N LEU A 186 -13.86 -10.36 -20.85
CA LEU A 186 -15.06 -9.81 -20.21
C LEU A 186 -16.31 -10.68 -20.40
N ALA A 187 -16.26 -11.69 -21.27
CA ALA A 187 -17.37 -12.61 -21.52
C ALA A 187 -17.91 -13.31 -20.25
N PRO A 188 -17.07 -13.72 -19.26
CA PRO A 188 -17.58 -14.31 -18.02
C PRO A 188 -18.36 -13.34 -17.12
N LEU A 189 -18.22 -12.03 -17.34
CA LEU A 189 -18.86 -10.98 -16.54
C LEU A 189 -20.18 -10.47 -17.14
N THR A 190 -20.45 -10.79 -18.41
CA THR A 190 -21.68 -10.36 -19.10
C THR A 190 -22.86 -11.31 -18.90
N GLY A 191 -22.66 -12.44 -18.22
CA GLY A 191 -23.75 -13.35 -17.82
C GLY A 191 -24.25 -14.28 -18.93
N ASP A 192 -23.56 -14.33 -20.07
CA ASP A 192 -23.91 -15.24 -21.17
C ASP A 192 -23.25 -16.62 -20.93
N GLY A 193 -23.86 -17.38 -20.02
CA GLY A 193 -23.74 -18.82 -19.89
C GLY A 193 -25.12 -19.46 -20.03
#